data_AF-H5TEP9-F1
#
_entry.id   AF-H5TEP9-F1
#
_cell.length_a   1.000
_cell.length_b   1.000
_cell.length_c   1.000
_cell.angle_alpha   90.00
_cell.angle_beta   90.00
_cell.angle_gamma   90.00
#
_symmetry.space_group_name_H-M   'P 1'
#
loop_
_entity.id
_entity.type
_entity.pdbx_description
1 polymer ?
#
loop_
_entity_poly.entity_id
_entity_poly.type
_entity_poly.pdbx_seq_one_letter_code
_entity_poly.pdbx_strand_id
1 'polypeptide(L)'
;MDDSKFVDPRLVAREALFQNLHVSIFETMGYVSAIQACVEKTGHDIDASNPEFVQLLRDYEVTKNLSNIEQSDLKQLFEKTDGILRSNSSALANRAQLCAAATSALNHWRILYEVPDDLRDTDTVTKTLKIKLQQTMYTWECIVDDLSGVKLYPRNTN
;
A
#
# COMPACT_ATOMS: atom_id res chain seq x y z
N MET A 1 2.75 -13.78 38.28
CA MET A 1 2.51 -13.89 36.83
C MET A 1 1.10 -13.40 36.59
N ASP A 2 0.99 -12.20 36.05
CA ASP A 2 -0.20 -11.76 35.36
C ASP A 2 0.31 -11.20 34.03
N ASP A 3 0.46 -12.08 33.05
CA ASP A 3 0.83 -11.75 31.66
C ASP A 3 -0.40 -11.27 30.88
N SER A 4 -1.41 -10.72 31.57
CA SER A 4 -2.45 -9.95 30.91
C SER A 4 -1.80 -8.68 30.35
N LYS A 5 -1.33 -8.80 29.11
CA LYS A 5 -0.99 -7.65 28.27
C LYS A 5 -2.24 -6.77 28.25
N PHE A 6 -2.27 -5.71 29.05
CA PHE A 6 -3.38 -4.77 29.05
C PHE A 6 -3.44 -4.18 27.64
N VAL A 7 -4.42 -4.60 26.85
CA VAL A 7 -4.69 -4.08 25.51
C VAL A 7 -5.76 -3.01 25.66
N ASP A 8 -5.47 -1.79 25.20
CA ASP A 8 -6.42 -0.69 25.28
C ASP A 8 -7.75 -1.08 24.62
N PRO A 9 -8.90 -1.00 25.32
CA PRO A 9 -10.20 -1.41 24.79
C PRO A 9 -10.60 -0.72 23.47
N ARG A 10 -10.07 0.49 23.22
CA ARG A 10 -10.31 1.21 21.97
C ARG A 10 -9.64 0.51 20.78
N LEU A 11 -8.49 -0.13 20.99
CA LEU A 11 -7.82 -0.94 19.97
C LEU A 11 -8.56 -2.26 19.77
N VAL A 12 -9.03 -2.90 20.85
CA VAL A 12 -9.84 -4.14 20.77
C VAL A 12 -11.12 -3.90 19.97
N ALA A 13 -11.79 -2.76 20.18
CA ALA A 13 -12.99 -2.39 19.42
C ALA A 13 -12.74 -2.25 17.90
N ARG A 14 -11.48 -2.07 17.47
CA ARG A 14 -11.07 -1.95 16.07
C ARG A 14 -10.34 -3.19 15.55
N GLU A 15 -10.20 -4.23 16.35
CA GLU A 15 -9.40 -5.42 16.01
C GLU A 15 -9.86 -6.08 14.71
N ALA A 16 -11.17 -6.27 14.53
CA ALA A 16 -11.72 -6.86 13.30
C ALA A 16 -11.33 -6.05 12.05
N LEU A 17 -11.34 -4.71 12.14
CA LEU A 17 -10.91 -3.85 11.05
C LEU A 17 -9.41 -4.03 10.78
N PHE A 18 -8.58 -4.04 11.82
CA PHE A 18 -7.13 -4.24 11.66
C PHE A 18 -6.79 -5.60 11.04
N GLN A 19 -7.46 -6.67 11.49
CA GLN A 19 -7.29 -8.00 10.91
C GLN A 19 -7.65 -8.01 9.42
N ASN A 20 -8.79 -7.41 9.05
CA ASN A 20 -9.20 -7.31 7.65
C ASN A 20 -8.20 -6.53 6.80
N LEU A 21 -7.65 -5.43 7.31
CA LEU A 21 -6.63 -4.63 6.61
C LEU A 21 -5.32 -5.41 6.45
N HIS A 22 -4.91 -6.18 7.46
CA HIS A 22 -3.74 -7.06 7.37
C HIS A 22 -3.94 -8.20 6.37
N VAL A 23 -5.12 -8.82 6.33
CA VAL A 23 -5.46 -9.83 5.32
C VAL A 23 -5.41 -9.22 3.92
N SER A 24 -5.99 -8.04 3.72
CA SER A 24 -5.95 -7.34 2.43
C SER A 24 -4.52 -7.04 1.96
N ILE A 25 -3.62 -6.64 2.88
CA ILE A 25 -2.18 -6.47 2.56
C ILE A 25 -1.55 -7.80 2.14
N PHE A 26 -1.86 -8.89 2.86
CA PHE A 26 -1.33 -10.21 2.54
C PHE A 26 -1.81 -10.72 1.17
N GLU A 27 -3.10 -10.59 0.87
CA GLU A 27 -3.70 -10.95 -0.42
C GLU A 27 -3.07 -10.14 -1.57
N THR A 28 -2.91 -8.82 -1.36
CA THR A 28 -2.23 -7.92 -2.30
C THR A 28 -0.82 -8.43 -2.67
N MET A 29 -0.05 -8.87 -1.67
CA MET A 29 1.28 -9.45 -1.89
C MET A 29 1.21 -10.78 -2.65
N GLY A 30 0.19 -11.61 -2.38
CA GLY A 30 -0.05 -12.84 -3.13
C GLY A 30 -0.30 -12.59 -4.62
N TYR A 31 -1.15 -11.63 -4.96
CA TYR A 31 -1.46 -11.27 -6.34
C TYR A 31 -0.24 -10.76 -7.10
N VAL A 32 0.54 -9.84 -6.51
CA VAL A 32 1.72 -9.30 -7.19
C VAL A 32 2.82 -10.37 -7.37
N SER A 33 3.00 -11.26 -6.39
CA SER A 33 3.94 -12.38 -6.52
C SER A 33 3.54 -13.37 -7.61
N ALA A 34 2.25 -13.65 -7.77
CA ALA A 34 1.75 -14.51 -8.84
C ALA A 34 1.99 -13.91 -10.23
N ILE A 35 1.79 -12.59 -10.38
CA ILE A 35 2.10 -11.85 -11.61
C ILE A 35 3.60 -11.90 -11.91
N GLN A 36 4.45 -11.63 -10.91
CA GLN A 36 5.91 -11.68 -11.08
C GLN A 36 6.38 -13.08 -11.51
N ALA A 37 5.88 -14.13 -10.86
CA ALA A 37 6.18 -15.51 -11.23
C ALA A 37 5.72 -15.85 -12.66
N CYS A 38 4.59 -15.30 -13.10
CA CYS A 38 4.11 -15.46 -14.48
C CYS A 38 5.07 -14.80 -15.48
N VAL A 39 5.48 -13.55 -15.23
CA VAL A 39 6.44 -12.82 -16.09
C VAL A 39 7.79 -13.52 -16.12
N GLU A 40 8.32 -13.93 -14.98
CA GLU A 40 9.60 -14.66 -14.87
C GLU A 40 9.56 -15.98 -15.64
N LYS A 41 8.45 -16.72 -15.56
CA LYS A 41 8.29 -18.01 -16.23
C LYS A 41 8.12 -17.87 -17.74
N THR A 42 7.42 -16.83 -18.20
CA THR A 42 7.06 -16.69 -19.61
C THR A 42 7.99 -15.76 -20.39
N GLY A 43 8.72 -14.87 -19.71
CA GLY A 43 9.51 -13.81 -20.33
C GLY A 43 8.66 -12.72 -20.98
N HIS A 44 7.35 -12.71 -20.73
CA HIS A 44 6.39 -11.80 -21.35
C HIS A 44 5.57 -11.06 -20.29
N ASP A 45 5.05 -9.90 -20.67
CA ASP A 45 4.08 -9.19 -19.84
C ASP A 45 2.76 -9.97 -19.73
N ILE A 46 1.95 -9.65 -18.73
CA ILE A 46 0.65 -10.29 -18.51
C ILE A 46 -0.42 -9.73 -19.45
N ASP A 47 -1.54 -10.47 -19.59
CA ASP A 47 -2.72 -9.99 -20.32
C ASP A 47 -3.58 -9.04 -19.45
N ALA A 48 -4.33 -8.13 -20.08
CA ALA A 48 -5.26 -7.23 -19.40
C ALA A 48 -6.39 -7.98 -18.66
N SER A 49 -6.72 -9.20 -19.09
CA SER A 49 -7.70 -10.07 -18.42
C SER A 49 -7.08 -10.95 -17.33
N ASN A 50 -5.80 -10.78 -16.99
CA ASN A 50 -5.19 -11.53 -15.90
C ASN A 50 -5.95 -11.26 -14.58
N PRO A 51 -6.44 -12.31 -13.89
CA PRO A 51 -7.34 -12.14 -12.75
C PRO A 51 -6.66 -11.43 -11.57
N GLU A 52 -5.37 -11.70 -11.32
CA GLU A 52 -4.61 -11.04 -10.27
C GLU A 52 -4.47 -9.54 -10.54
N PHE A 53 -4.24 -9.14 -11.80
CA PHE A 53 -4.15 -7.74 -12.18
C PHE A 53 -5.48 -7.00 -12.04
N VAL A 54 -6.57 -7.62 -12.50
CA VAL A 54 -7.92 -7.06 -12.35
C VAL A 54 -8.27 -6.88 -10.87
N GLN A 55 -7.91 -7.84 -10.03
CA GLN A 55 -8.13 -7.75 -8.59
C GLN A 55 -7.30 -6.61 -7.96
N LEU A 56 -6.03 -6.48 -8.31
CA LEU A 56 -5.17 -5.39 -7.81
C LEU A 56 -5.68 -4.00 -8.21
N LEU A 57 -6.19 -3.84 -9.44
CA LEU A 57 -6.82 -2.58 -9.87
C LEU A 57 -8.03 -2.25 -9.00
N ARG A 58 -8.89 -3.24 -8.75
CA ARG A 58 -10.08 -3.08 -7.92
C ARG A 58 -9.72 -2.76 -6.47
N ASP A 59 -8.74 -3.47 -5.91
CA ASP A 59 -8.30 -3.27 -4.53
C ASP A 59 -7.73 -1.87 -4.34
N TYR A 60 -6.96 -1.38 -5.31
CA TYR A 60 -6.48 -0.01 -5.31
C TYR A 60 -7.63 1.01 -5.32
N GLU A 61 -8.58 0.86 -6.24
CA GLU A 61 -9.71 1.78 -6.37
C GLU A 61 -10.57 1.84 -5.10
N VAL A 62 -10.91 0.66 -4.54
CA VAL A 62 -11.68 0.56 -3.30
C VAL A 62 -10.91 1.16 -2.13
N THR A 63 -9.63 0.80 -1.98
CA THR A 63 -8.81 1.24 -0.85
C THR A 63 -8.59 2.75 -0.89
N LYS A 64 -8.34 3.31 -2.07
CA LYS A 64 -8.26 4.75 -2.28
C LYS A 64 -9.52 5.47 -1.83
N ASN A 65 -10.70 4.99 -2.25
CA ASN A 65 -11.99 5.61 -1.89
C ASN A 65 -12.31 5.50 -0.39
N LEU A 66 -11.79 4.48 0.29
CA LEU A 66 -11.93 4.30 1.74
C LEU A 66 -10.87 5.01 2.57
N SER A 67 -9.84 5.57 1.93
CA SER A 67 -8.77 6.29 2.61
C SER A 67 -9.16 7.75 2.78
N ASN A 68 -9.37 8.22 4.01
CA ASN A 68 -9.61 9.63 4.28
C ASN A 68 -8.30 10.41 4.09
N ILE A 69 -8.17 11.08 2.93
CA ILE A 69 -6.92 11.68 2.44
C ILE A 69 -7.04 13.16 2.10
N GLU A 70 -8.18 13.79 2.35
CA GLU A 70 -8.41 15.20 1.98
C GLU A 70 -7.41 16.18 2.63
N GLN A 71 -6.69 15.74 3.66
CA GLN A 71 -5.71 16.53 4.40
C GLN A 71 -4.28 15.93 4.39
N SER A 72 -3.99 14.93 3.55
CA SER A 72 -2.67 14.28 3.53
C SER A 72 -1.87 14.55 2.26
N ASP A 73 -0.56 14.48 2.38
CA ASP A 73 0.41 14.56 1.26
C ASP A 73 0.21 13.44 0.21
N LEU A 74 -0.68 12.46 0.49
CA LEU A 74 -1.01 11.34 -0.38
C LEU A 74 -1.81 11.76 -1.62
N LYS A 75 -2.44 12.94 -1.61
CA LYS A 75 -3.26 13.40 -2.73
C LYS A 75 -2.47 13.45 -4.05
N GLN A 76 -1.25 13.99 -4.01
CA GLN A 76 -0.41 14.08 -5.19
C GLN A 76 0.02 12.70 -5.72
N LEU A 77 0.32 11.77 -4.81
CA LEU A 77 0.66 10.38 -5.15
C LEU A 77 -0.50 9.66 -5.84
N PHE A 78 -1.74 9.92 -5.44
CA PHE A 78 -2.91 9.39 -6.14
C PHE A 78 -3.08 9.94 -7.54
N GLU A 79 -2.98 11.26 -7.71
CA GLU A 79 -3.14 11.88 -9.03
C GLU A 79 -2.10 11.34 -10.01
N LYS A 80 -0.85 11.17 -9.56
CA LYS A 80 0.20 10.53 -10.36
C LYS A 80 -0.12 9.07 -10.66
N THR A 81 -0.56 8.30 -9.66
CA THR A 81 -0.91 6.88 -9.81
C THR A 81 -2.05 6.71 -10.82
N ASP A 82 -3.13 7.47 -10.69
CA ASP A 82 -4.25 7.48 -11.63
C ASP A 82 -3.78 7.84 -13.04
N GLY A 83 -2.89 8.83 -13.17
CA GLY A 83 -2.30 9.24 -14.44
C GLY A 83 -1.57 8.08 -15.12
N ILE A 84 -0.71 7.38 -14.39
CA ILE A 84 0.04 6.22 -14.88
C ILE A 84 -0.91 5.08 -15.28
N LEU A 85 -1.94 4.81 -14.46
CA LEU A 85 -2.91 3.76 -14.76
C LEU A 85 -3.79 4.10 -15.98
N ARG A 86 -3.96 5.37 -16.34
CA ARG A 86 -4.73 5.79 -17.53
C ARG A 86 -3.89 5.88 -18.80
N SER A 87 -2.59 6.17 -18.70
CA SER A 87 -1.75 6.49 -19.87
C SER A 87 -1.41 5.29 -20.76
N ASN A 88 -1.68 4.04 -20.32
CA ASN A 88 -1.37 2.79 -21.03
C ASN A 88 0.08 2.69 -21.55
N SER A 89 1.00 3.49 -21.00
CA SER A 89 2.38 3.63 -21.47
C SER A 89 3.36 2.69 -20.76
N SER A 90 2.89 1.91 -19.79
CA SER A 90 3.69 1.03 -18.94
C SER A 90 3.16 -0.39 -19.01
N ALA A 91 4.07 -1.36 -18.89
CA ALA A 91 3.74 -2.78 -18.78
C ALA A 91 2.68 -3.03 -17.70
N LEU A 92 1.78 -3.98 -17.95
CA LEU A 92 0.70 -4.31 -17.02
C LEU A 92 1.25 -4.89 -15.72
N ALA A 93 2.32 -5.67 -15.77
CA ALA A 93 3.02 -6.13 -14.57
C ALA A 93 3.55 -4.96 -13.71
N ASN A 94 4.08 -3.90 -14.33
CA ASN A 94 4.54 -2.72 -13.59
C ASN A 94 3.37 -1.94 -12.98
N ARG A 95 2.26 -1.85 -13.71
CA ARG A 95 1.02 -1.25 -13.18
C ARG A 95 0.44 -2.06 -12.03
N ALA A 96 0.56 -3.39 -12.08
CA ALA A 96 0.18 -4.27 -10.97
C ALA A 96 1.04 -4.00 -9.73
N GLN A 97 2.36 -3.86 -9.90
CA GLN A 97 3.27 -3.49 -8.81
C GLN A 97 2.92 -2.12 -8.20
N LEU A 98 2.60 -1.14 -9.04
CA LEU A 98 2.12 0.17 -8.61
C LEU A 98 0.84 0.07 -7.77
N CYS A 99 -0.17 -0.68 -8.24
CA CYS A 99 -1.41 -0.90 -7.49
C CYS A 99 -1.17 -1.61 -6.15
N ALA A 100 -0.28 -2.61 -6.13
CA ALA A 100 0.05 -3.36 -4.93
C ALA A 100 0.76 -2.49 -3.88
N ALA A 101 1.74 -1.68 -4.32
CA ALA A 101 2.46 -0.76 -3.45
C ALA A 101 1.52 0.31 -2.87
N ALA A 102 0.69 0.92 -3.71
CA ALA A 102 -0.30 1.91 -3.30
C ALA A 102 -1.30 1.30 -2.28
N THR A 103 -1.93 0.18 -2.62
CA THR A 103 -2.91 -0.50 -1.73
C THR A 103 -2.28 -0.85 -0.38
N SER A 104 -1.04 -1.35 -0.38
CA SER A 104 -0.33 -1.69 0.84
C SER A 104 -0.05 -0.46 1.70
N ALA A 105 0.43 0.63 1.12
CA ALA A 105 0.69 1.88 1.85
C ALA A 105 -0.59 2.45 2.45
N LEU A 106 -1.68 2.46 1.68
CA LEU A 106 -2.97 2.96 2.13
C LEU A 106 -3.59 2.11 3.23
N ASN A 107 -3.48 0.79 3.16
CA ASN A 107 -3.97 -0.06 4.23
C ASN A 107 -3.19 0.17 5.54
N HIS A 108 -1.85 0.35 5.48
CA HIS A 108 -1.10 0.75 6.68
C HIS A 108 -1.48 2.14 7.18
N TRP A 109 -1.74 3.10 6.28
CA TRP A 109 -2.24 4.43 6.63
C TRP A 109 -3.59 4.34 7.35
N ARG A 110 -4.52 3.56 6.82
CA ARG A 110 -5.86 3.35 7.40
C ARG A 110 -5.79 2.69 8.78
N ILE A 111 -4.91 1.70 8.98
CA ILE A 111 -4.68 1.14 10.32
C ILE A 111 -4.23 2.26 11.27
N LEU A 112 -3.24 3.06 10.87
CA LEU A 112 -2.68 4.12 11.72
C LEU A 112 -3.71 5.22 12.02
N TYR A 113 -4.52 5.60 11.04
CA TYR A 113 -5.58 6.60 11.14
C TYR A 113 -6.68 6.19 12.14
N GLU A 114 -6.93 4.90 12.28
CA GLU A 114 -7.96 4.38 13.19
C GLU A 114 -7.45 4.17 14.63
N VAL A 115 -6.12 4.25 14.84
CA VAL A 115 -5.53 4.29 16.19
C VAL A 115 -5.82 5.67 16.81
N PRO A 116 -6.35 5.74 18.05
CA PRO A 116 -6.54 7.00 18.78
C PRO A 116 -5.25 7.82 18.87
N ASP A 117 -5.35 9.14 18.76
CA ASP A 117 -4.17 10.02 18.65
C ASP A 117 -3.17 9.84 19.80
N ASP A 118 -3.65 9.71 21.05
CA ASP A 118 -2.82 9.49 22.24
C ASP A 118 -2.02 8.18 22.18
N LEU A 119 -2.61 7.13 21.59
CA LEU A 119 -1.94 5.85 21.38
C LEU A 119 -1.08 5.85 20.11
N ARG A 120 -1.45 6.65 19.10
CA ARG A 120 -0.73 6.75 17.83
C ARG A 120 0.68 7.30 18.06
N ASP A 121 0.82 8.25 18.98
CA ASP A 121 2.11 8.85 19.34
C ASP A 121 2.95 7.97 20.27
N THR A 122 2.37 6.89 20.81
CA THR A 122 3.08 5.96 21.67
C THR A 122 3.82 4.90 20.85
N ASP A 123 5.15 5.01 20.79
CA ASP A 123 6.00 4.10 20.00
C ASP A 123 5.87 2.62 20.39
N THR A 124 5.64 2.30 21.66
CA THR A 124 5.41 0.91 22.08
C THR A 124 4.15 0.28 21.46
N VAL A 125 3.22 1.12 20.99
CA VAL A 125 1.97 0.70 20.33
C VAL A 125 2.14 0.66 18.81
N THR A 126 2.71 1.72 18.20
CA THR A 126 2.64 1.92 16.74
C THR A 126 3.97 1.90 15.99
N LYS A 127 5.12 1.74 16.66
CA LYS A 127 6.43 1.82 16.00
C LYS A 127 6.55 0.93 14.76
N THR A 128 6.16 -0.34 14.86
CA THR A 128 6.20 -1.27 13.73
C THR A 128 5.29 -0.82 12.59
N LEU A 129 4.10 -0.32 12.91
CA LEU A 129 3.13 0.16 11.93
C LEU A 129 3.66 1.41 11.19
N LYS A 130 4.26 2.37 11.92
CA LYS A 130 4.89 3.55 11.35
C LYS A 130 6.04 3.18 10.40
N ILE A 131 6.89 2.23 10.79
CA ILE A 131 7.98 1.72 9.94
C ILE A 131 7.42 1.08 8.67
N LYS A 132 6.39 0.24 8.78
CA LYS A 132 5.79 -0.42 7.61
C LYS A 132 5.10 0.57 6.67
N LEU A 133 4.41 1.56 7.22
CA LEU A 133 3.86 2.66 6.43
C LEU A 133 4.97 3.40 5.68
N GLN A 134 6.04 3.82 6.36
CA GLN A 134 7.17 4.52 5.72
C GLN A 134 7.81 3.69 4.59
N GLN A 135 8.03 2.39 4.82
CA GLN A 135 8.59 1.49 3.82
C GLN A 135 7.70 1.37 2.59
N THR A 136 6.41 1.14 2.79
CA THR A 136 5.44 0.97 1.69
C THR A 136 5.19 2.27 0.94
N MET A 137 5.17 3.40 1.63
CA MET A 137 5.14 4.74 1.04
C MET A 137 6.35 5.00 0.14
N TYR A 138 7.56 4.74 0.65
CA TYR A 138 8.79 4.88 -0.13
C TYR A 138 8.78 4.00 -1.39
N THR A 139 8.36 2.73 -1.27
CA THR A 139 8.22 1.84 -2.42
C THR A 139 7.23 2.40 -3.45
N TRP A 140 6.07 2.90 -2.99
CA TRP A 140 5.08 3.49 -3.88
C TRP A 140 5.63 4.73 -4.61
N GLU A 141 6.30 5.64 -3.89
CA GLU A 141 6.97 6.81 -4.47
C GLU A 141 8.00 6.43 -5.54
N CYS A 142 8.89 5.48 -5.25
CA CYS A 142 9.88 5.02 -6.21
C CYS A 142 9.24 4.49 -7.50
N ILE A 143 8.21 3.64 -7.38
CA ILE A 143 7.53 3.08 -8.56
C ILE A 143 6.84 4.19 -9.36
N VAL A 144 6.19 5.16 -8.70
CA VAL A 144 5.57 6.30 -9.37
C VAL A 144 6.61 7.12 -10.14
N ASP A 145 7.76 7.39 -9.54
CA ASP A 145 8.81 8.17 -10.18
C ASP A 145 9.43 7.42 -11.37
N ASP A 146 9.70 6.12 -11.21
CA ASP A 146 10.19 5.25 -12.29
C ASP A 146 9.23 5.21 -13.48
N LEU A 147 7.93 5.11 -13.23
CA LEU A 147 6.90 5.01 -14.27
C LEU A 147 6.47 6.37 -14.86
N SER A 148 6.67 7.46 -14.13
CA SER A 148 6.39 8.82 -14.62
C SER A 148 7.53 9.41 -15.44
N GLY A 149 8.68 8.72 -15.52
CA GLY A 149 9.86 9.21 -16.24
C GLY A 149 10.59 10.36 -15.52
N VAL A 150 10.23 10.65 -14.27
CA VAL A 150 10.87 11.66 -13.44
C VAL A 150 11.99 10.98 -12.66
N LYS A 151 13.23 11.09 -13.15
CA LYS A 151 14.41 10.64 -12.38
C LYS A 151 14.60 11.55 -11.16
N LEU A 152 14.30 11.05 -9.96
CA LEU A 152 14.84 11.65 -8.75
C LEU A 152 16.35 11.38 -8.68
N TYR A 153 17.14 12.45 -8.67
CA TYR A 153 18.50 12.36 -8.14
C TYR A 153 18.42 11.92 -6.67
N PRO A 154 19.34 11.07 -6.18
CA PRO A 154 19.32 10.65 -4.79
C PRO A 154 19.37 11.89 -3.89
N ARG A 155 18.43 11.99 -2.93
CA ARG A 155 18.53 12.96 -1.84
C ARG A 155 19.82 12.63 -1.09
N ASN A 156 20.83 13.48 -1.25
CA ASN A 156 22.01 13.48 -0.39
C ASN A 156 21.53 13.62 1.06
N THR A 157 21.56 12.53 1.80
CA THR A 157 21.58 12.57 3.26
C THR A 157 22.97 13.03 3.66
N ASN A 158 23.10 14.31 3.99
CA ASN A 158 24.14 14.78 4.91
C ASN A 158 23.71 14.48 6.34
#